data_AF-A0A2D4KFG1-F1
#
_entry.id   AF-A0A2D4KFG1-F1
#
_cell.length_a   1.000
_cell.length_b   1.000
_cell.length_c   1.000
_cell.angle_alpha   90.00
_cell.angle_beta   90.00
_cell.angle_gamma   90.00
#
_symmetry.space_group_name_H-M   'P 1'
#
loop_
_entity.id
_entity.type
_entity.pdbx_description
1 polymer ?
#
loop_
_entity_poly.entity_id
_entity_poly.type
_entity_poly.pdbx_seq_one_letter_code
_entity_poly.pdbx_strand_id
1 'polypeptide(L)'
;KTSRVYKFCTKLAEVFEQEIDPVMQSLGYCCGRKYEFSPQTLCCYGKQLCTIPRDAAYYSYQNRYHFCERCFTEIQGENVTLGDDPAQTQTTISKDHFEKK
;
A
#
# COMPACT_ATOMS: atom_id res chain seq x y z
N LYS A 1 6.26 -14.05 -2.12
CA LYS A 1 7.66 -13.56 -2.29
C LYS A 1 8.74 -14.63 -2.04
N THR A 2 8.43 -15.86 -1.58
CA THR A 2 9.46 -16.87 -1.20
C THR A 2 9.75 -17.95 -2.24
N SER A 3 8.93 -18.09 -3.29
CA SER A 3 9.07 -19.17 -4.27
C SER A 3 10.34 -19.03 -5.10
N ARG A 4 10.86 -20.18 -5.58
CA ARG A 4 12.04 -20.22 -6.46
C ARG A 4 11.81 -19.44 -7.77
N VAL A 5 10.63 -19.56 -8.35
CA VAL A 5 10.23 -18.83 -9.56
C VAL A 5 10.23 -17.32 -9.33
N TYR A 6 9.73 -16.85 -8.17
CA TYR A 6 9.76 -15.43 -7.83
C TYR A 6 11.20 -14.90 -7.78
N LYS A 7 12.10 -15.62 -7.11
CA LYS A 7 13.53 -15.25 -7.02
C LYS A 7 14.20 -15.18 -8.41
N PHE A 8 13.89 -16.14 -9.29
CA PHE A 8 14.41 -16.12 -10.66
C PHE A 8 13.87 -14.95 -11.47
N CYS A 9 12.57 -14.66 -11.37
CA CYS A 9 11.97 -13.50 -12.02
C CYS A 9 12.61 -12.19 -11.54
N THR A 10 12.81 -12.04 -10.22
CA THR A 10 13.52 -10.88 -9.65
C THR A 10 14.93 -10.75 -10.24
N LYS A 11 15.67 -11.87 -10.36
CA LYS A 11 17.02 -11.82 -10.93
C LYS A 11 17.02 -11.44 -12.42
N LEU A 12 16.06 -11.93 -13.19
CA LEU A 12 15.92 -11.55 -14.60
C LEU A 12 15.59 -10.06 -14.75
N ALA A 13 14.72 -9.52 -13.89
CA ALA A 13 14.40 -8.09 -13.88
C ALA A 13 15.63 -7.24 -13.56
N GLU A 14 16.44 -7.62 -12.56
CA GLU A 14 17.69 -6.91 -12.22
C GLU A 14 18.66 -6.84 -13.41
N VAL A 15 18.83 -7.95 -14.14
CA VAL A 15 19.69 -7.99 -15.32
C VAL A 15 19.11 -7.12 -16.43
N PHE A 16 17.80 -7.21 -16.68
CA PHE A 16 17.14 -6.41 -17.71
C PHE A 16 17.27 -4.90 -17.45
N GLU A 17 17.09 -4.45 -16.21
CA GLU A 17 17.21 -3.03 -15.85
C GLU A 17 18.63 -2.47 -16.08
N GLN A 18 19.67 -3.29 -15.97
CA GLN A 18 21.05 -2.89 -16.26
C GLN A 18 21.32 -2.78 -17.77
N GLU A 19 20.75 -3.69 -18.55
CA GLU A 19 21.00 -3.78 -20.00
C GLU A 19 20.11 -2.86 -20.84
N ILE A 20 18.90 -2.54 -20.37
CA ILE A 20 17.91 -1.84 -21.20
C ILE A 20 18.21 -0.34 -21.39
N ASP A 21 18.84 0.31 -20.40
CA ASP A 21 19.16 1.74 -20.45
C ASP A 21 20.06 2.11 -21.64
N PRO A 22 21.24 1.48 -21.85
CA PRO A 22 22.10 1.81 -22.99
C PRO A 22 21.43 1.50 -24.34
N VAL A 23 20.64 0.43 -24.42
CA VAL A 23 19.89 0.07 -25.64
C VAL A 23 18.90 1.17 -26.01
N MET A 24 18.09 1.61 -25.05
CA MET A 24 17.07 2.65 -25.29
C MET A 24 17.69 4.01 -25.59
N GLN A 25 18.82 4.34 -24.96
CA GLN A 25 19.58 5.56 -25.25
C GLN A 25 20.14 5.57 -26.69
N SER A 26 20.62 4.42 -27.18
CA SER A 26 21.08 4.30 -28.58
C SER A 26 19.95 4.52 -29.60
N LEU A 27 18.70 4.30 -29.19
CA LEU A 27 17.49 4.53 -29.98
C LEU A 27 16.94 5.98 -29.83
N GLY A 28 17.63 6.85 -29.09
CA GLY A 28 17.25 8.24 -28.90
C GLY A 28 16.28 8.51 -27.74
N TYR A 29 16.01 7.53 -26.88
CA TYR A 29 15.23 7.72 -25.66
C TYR A 29 16.11 8.20 -24.50
N CYS A 30 15.51 8.76 -23.45
CA CYS A 30 16.26 9.22 -22.28
C CYS A 30 16.83 8.06 -21.43
N CYS A 31 16.06 6.97 -21.28
CA CYS A 31 16.43 5.75 -20.57
C CYS A 31 15.46 4.62 -20.94
N GLY A 32 15.75 3.40 -20.46
CA GLY A 32 14.88 2.23 -20.59
C GLY A 32 14.15 1.86 -19.29
N ARG A 33 14.31 2.66 -18.23
CA ARG A 33 13.71 2.38 -16.92
C ARG A 33 12.20 2.57 -16.92
N LYS A 34 11.52 1.59 -16.34
CA LYS A 34 10.12 1.71 -15.97
C LYS A 34 10.02 2.37 -14.59
N TYR A 35 9.79 3.67 -14.57
CA TYR A 35 9.51 4.37 -13.31
C TYR A 35 8.06 4.15 -12.88
N GLU A 36 7.89 3.84 -11.61
CA GLU A 36 6.59 3.83 -10.96
C GLU A 36 6.57 4.93 -9.91
N PHE A 37 5.45 5.64 -9.78
CA PHE A 37 5.29 6.57 -8.68
C PHE A 37 5.36 5.78 -7.37
N SER A 38 6.14 6.27 -6.41
CA SER A 38 6.10 5.69 -5.07
C SER A 38 4.65 5.72 -4.58
N PRO A 39 4.12 4.59 -4.06
CA PRO A 39 2.80 4.58 -3.45
C PRO A 39 2.72 5.72 -2.43
N GLN A 40 1.62 6.48 -2.45
CA GLN A 40 1.39 7.52 -1.46
C GLN A 40 1.39 6.87 -0.07
N THR A 41 2.10 7.48 0.88
CA THR A 41 2.05 7.06 2.28
C THR A 41 0.62 7.15 2.76
N LEU A 42 0.03 6.01 3.15
CA LEU A 42 -1.35 5.98 3.63
C LEU A 42 -1.40 6.49 5.08
N CYS A 43 -2.36 7.36 5.37
CA CYS A 43 -2.68 7.77 6.73
C CYS A 43 -3.53 6.68 7.40
N CYS A 44 -3.23 6.36 8.66
CA CYS A 44 -4.03 5.47 9.48
C CYS A 44 -5.09 6.28 10.23
N TYR A 45 -6.35 5.86 10.15
CA TYR A 45 -7.47 6.52 10.83
C TYR A 45 -7.47 6.29 12.35
N GLY A 46 -6.80 5.24 12.85
CA GLY A 46 -6.87 4.87 14.27
C GLY A 46 -6.17 5.82 15.24
N LYS A 47 -5.14 6.56 14.81
CA LYS A 47 -4.41 7.53 15.63
C LYS A 47 -3.96 8.72 14.79
N GLN A 48 -4.02 9.92 15.36
CA GLN A 48 -3.44 11.10 14.73
C GLN A 48 -1.94 10.88 14.46
N LEU A 49 -1.48 11.31 13.29
CA LEU A 49 -0.08 11.17 12.81
C LEU A 49 0.40 9.73 12.62
N CYS A 50 -0.48 8.73 12.68
CA CYS A 50 -0.12 7.36 12.34
C CYS A 50 -0.13 7.17 10.82
N THR A 51 0.95 6.60 10.27
CA THR A 51 1.08 6.26 8.85
C THR A 51 1.30 4.77 8.67
N ILE A 52 0.89 4.25 7.51
CA ILE A 52 1.07 2.85 7.12
C ILE A 52 2.28 2.80 6.16
N PRO A 53 3.38 2.12 6.54
CA PRO A 53 4.55 2.00 5.68
C PRO A 53 4.25 1.28 4.37
N ARG A 54 5.07 1.55 3.34
CA ARG A 54 5.06 0.78 2.08
C ARG A 54 5.28 -0.71 2.41
N ASP A 55 4.49 -1.58 1.77
CA ASP A 55 4.47 -3.04 1.99
C ASP A 55 3.97 -3.54 3.36
N ALA A 56 3.50 -2.67 4.26
CA ALA A 56 2.87 -3.11 5.51
C ALA A 56 1.44 -3.60 5.27
N ALA A 57 1.03 -4.67 5.96
CA ALA A 57 -0.35 -5.13 5.94
C ALA A 57 -1.27 -4.13 6.64
N TYR A 58 -2.46 -3.93 6.09
CA TYR A 58 -3.43 -2.98 6.63
C TYR A 58 -4.87 -3.39 6.33
N TYR A 59 -5.82 -2.76 7.03
CA TYR A 59 -7.25 -2.95 6.81
C TYR A 59 -7.81 -1.75 6.05
N SER A 60 -8.64 -2.00 5.05
CA SER A 60 -9.24 -0.97 4.22
C SER A 60 -10.74 -1.15 4.07
N TYR A 61 -11.49 -0.06 4.24
CA TYR A 61 -12.91 0.02 3.91
C TYR A 61 -13.13 1.06 2.81
N GLN A 62 -13.84 0.65 1.75
CA GLN A 62 -14.17 1.46 0.57
C GLN A 62 -12.98 2.19 -0.07
N ASN A 63 -11.77 1.63 0.07
CA ASN A 63 -10.52 2.26 -0.38
C ASN A 63 -10.33 3.71 0.11
N ARG A 64 -10.94 4.04 1.27
CA ARG A 64 -11.00 5.40 1.83
C ARG A 64 -10.50 5.44 3.26
N TYR A 65 -10.97 4.49 4.08
CA TYR A 65 -10.57 4.38 5.48
C TYR A 65 -9.53 3.28 5.61
N HIS A 66 -8.37 3.64 6.16
CA HIS A 66 -7.24 2.73 6.31
C HIS A 66 -6.83 2.63 7.77
N PHE A 67 -6.56 1.42 8.24
CA PHE A 67 -6.02 1.16 9.58
C PHE A 67 -4.80 0.27 9.48
N CYS A 68 -3.70 0.66 10.12
CA CYS A 68 -2.60 -0.28 10.32
C CYS A 68 -3.07 -1.44 11.20
N GLU A 69 -2.45 -2.62 11.02
CA GLU A 69 -2.83 -3.84 11.76
C GLU A 69 -2.92 -3.61 13.27
N ARG A 70 -1.92 -2.92 13.84
CA ARG A 70 -1.92 -2.58 15.27
C ARG A 70 -3.12 -1.74 15.70
N CYS A 71 -3.43 -0.66 14.98
CA CYS A 71 -4.55 0.20 15.36
C CYS A 71 -5.89 -0.51 15.18
N PHE A 72 -6.02 -1.35 14.15
CA PHE A 72 -7.25 -2.11 13.91
C PHE A 72 -7.53 -3.13 15.02
N THR A 73 -6.49 -3.82 15.50
CA THR A 73 -6.60 -4.78 16.61
C THR A 73 -6.81 -4.10 17.97
N GLU A 74 -6.28 -2.89 18.18
CA GLU A 74 -6.47 -2.14 19.43
C GLU A 74 -7.94 -1.66 19.63
N ILE A 75 -8.74 -1.57 18.56
CA ILE A 75 -10.17 -1.21 18.65
C ILE A 75 -10.92 -2.33 19.38
N GLN A 76 -11.58 -1.99 20.50
CA GLN A 76 -12.37 -2.95 21.26
C GLN A 76 -13.71 -3.25 20.56
N GLY A 77 -14.11 -4.52 20.58
CA GLY A 77 -15.35 -4.99 19.94
C GLY A 77 -15.22 -5.25 18.44
N GLU A 78 -16.34 -5.61 17.82
CA GLU A 78 -16.43 -6.00 16.40
C GLU A 78 -16.74 -4.84 15.45
N ASN A 79 -16.94 -3.63 15.97
CA ASN A 79 -17.33 -2.49 15.17
C ASN A 79 -16.29 -1.36 15.25
N VAL A 80 -16.15 -0.62 14.15
CA VAL A 80 -15.30 0.54 13.98
C VAL A 80 -16.18 1.75 13.72
N THR A 81 -15.96 2.82 14.46
CA THR A 81 -16.67 4.09 14.26
C THR A 81 -15.88 4.98 13.31
N LEU A 82 -16.52 5.44 12.24
CA LEU A 82 -15.93 6.28 11.19
C LEU A 82 -16.65 7.62 11.10
N GLY A 83 -15.90 8.70 11.08
CA GLY A 83 -16.37 10.07 10.86
C GLY A 83 -15.20 11.04 10.65
N ASP A 84 -15.15 11.69 9.49
CA ASP A 84 -14.05 12.60 9.15
C ASP A 84 -14.22 13.99 9.80
N ASP A 85 -15.47 14.37 10.09
CA ASP A 85 -15.86 15.66 10.67
C ASP A 85 -16.64 15.44 11.98
N PRO A 86 -16.20 16.01 13.11
CA PRO A 86 -16.94 15.94 14.38
C PRO A 86 -18.37 16.48 14.32
N ALA A 87 -18.67 17.37 13.37
CA ALA A 87 -20.01 17.92 13.17
C ALA A 87 -20.94 16.96 12.41
N GLN A 88 -20.40 15.89 11.81
CA GLN A 88 -21.17 14.91 11.05
C GLN A 88 -21.50 13.67 11.88
N THR A 89 -22.61 13.02 11.54
CA THR A 89 -23.01 11.76 12.17
C THR A 89 -22.00 10.68 11.85
N GLN A 90 -21.42 10.09 12.90
CA GLN A 90 -20.49 8.98 12.76
C GLN A 90 -21.23 7.70 12.36
N THR A 91 -20.60 6.90 11.51
CA THR A 91 -21.12 5.61 11.08
C THR A 91 -20.39 4.49 11.81
N THR A 92 -21.14 3.47 12.23
CA THR A 92 -20.59 2.28 12.88
C THR A 92 -20.55 1.14 11.86
N ILE A 93 -19.36 0.62 11.58
CA ILE A 93 -19.12 -0.39 10.55
C ILE A 93 -18.51 -1.63 11.19
N SER A 94 -19.01 -2.83 10.87
CA SER A 94 -18.40 -4.08 11.33
C SER A 94 -16.99 -4.25 10.77
N LYS A 95 -16.08 -4.77 11.58
CA LYS A 95 -14.70 -5.13 11.20
C LYS A 95 -14.67 -6.12 10.04
N ASP A 96 -15.67 -6.97 9.91
CA ASP A 96 -15.78 -7.94 8.82
C ASP A 96 -15.97 -7.29 7.44
N HIS A 97 -16.41 -6.02 7.40
CA HIS A 97 -16.53 -5.27 6.16
C HIS A 97 -15.20 -4.68 5.69
N PHE A 98 -14.12 -4.79 6.47
CA PHE A 98 -12.79 -4.33 6.09
C PHE A 98 -12.02 -5.44 5.36
N GLU A 99 -11.41 -5.08 4.24
CA GLU A 99 -10.50 -5.95 3.52
C GLU A 99 -9.09 -5.83 4.08
N LYS A 100 -8.44 -6.97 4.36
CA LYS A 100 -7.01 -7.00 4.66
C LYS A 100 -6.22 -6.94 3.36
N LYS A 101 -5.36 -5.93 3.22
CA LYS A 101 -4.47 -5.69 2.07
C LYS A 101 -3.00 -5.82 2.47
#